data_AF-A0A5E5A734-F1
#
_entry.id   AF-A0A5E5A734-F1
#
_cell.length_a   1.000
_cell.length_b   1.000
_cell.length_c   1.000
_cell.angle_alpha   90.00
_cell.angle_beta   90.00
_cell.angle_gamma   90.00
#
_symmetry.space_group_name_H-M   'P 1'
#
loop_
_entity.id
_entity.type
_entity.pdbx_description
1 polymer ?
#
loop_
_entity_poly.entity_id
_entity_poly.type
_entity_poly.pdbx_seq_one_letter_code
_entity_poly.pdbx_strand_id
1 'polypeptide(L)' 'MPSEAYYYCVDAAAQEDGAYRWVIYGYYDERGRPGLHINGTERYPSVSVACKEGAKWATENLRDAKAYTLR' A
#
# COMPACT_ATOMS: atom_id res chain seq x y z
N MET A 1 -14.84 -1.47 17.94
CA MET A 1 -13.44 -1.09 17.72
C MET A 1 -13.12 -1.45 16.28
N PRO A 2 -12.69 -0.52 15.42
CA PRO A 2 -12.34 -0.88 14.05
C PRO A 2 -11.14 -1.82 14.15
N SER A 3 -11.33 -3.06 13.69
CA SER A 3 -10.32 -4.11 13.70
C SER A 3 -9.00 -3.57 13.14
N GLU A 4 -7.90 -3.72 13.88
CA GLU A 4 -6.57 -3.35 13.38
C GLU A 4 -6.25 -4.23 12.16
N ALA A 5 -5.73 -3.65 11.08
CA ALA A 5 -5.24 -4.46 9.96
C ALA A 5 -3.91 -5.11 10.37
N TYR A 6 -3.85 -6.44 10.28
CA TYR A 6 -2.70 -7.24 10.74
C TYR A 6 -1.61 -7.40 9.66
N TYR A 7 -1.98 -7.22 8.39
CA TYR A 7 -1.11 -7.41 7.23
C TYR A 7 -1.35 -6.32 6.19
N TYR A 8 -0.26 -5.83 5.58
CA TYR A 8 -0.32 -4.80 4.56
C TYR A 8 0.42 -5.21 3.29
N CYS A 9 -0.20 -4.93 2.17
CA CYS A 9 0.33 -5.14 0.84
C CYS A 9 0.44 -3.79 0.14
N VAL A 10 1.53 -3.57 -0.59
CA VAL A 10 1.71 -2.39 -1.43
C VAL A 10 1.69 -2.79 -2.91
N ASP A 11 0.91 -2.06 -3.68
CA ASP A 11 0.80 -2.17 -5.14
C ASP A 11 0.99 -0.78 -5.78
N ALA A 12 1.08 -0.72 -7.11
CA ALA A 12 1.05 0.54 -7.83
C ALA A 12 0.28 0.45 -9.15
N ALA A 13 -0.58 1.44 -9.39
CA ALA A 13 -1.37 1.56 -10.61
C ALA A 13 -0.91 2.74 -11.46
N ALA A 14 -0.79 2.52 -12.77
CA ALA A 14 -0.67 3.61 -13.73
C ALA A 14 -1.98 4.39 -13.77
N GLN A 15 -1.91 5.71 -13.68
CA GLN A 15 -3.05 6.60 -13.79
C GLN A 15 -3.11 7.24 -15.19
N GLU A 16 -4.23 7.87 -15.53
CA GLU A 16 -4.45 8.53 -16.83
C GLU A 16 -3.38 9.58 -17.16
N ASP A 17 -2.74 10.15 -16.14
CA ASP A 17 -1.65 11.12 -16.27
C ASP A 17 -0.27 10.50 -16.51
N GLY A 18 -0.21 9.19 -16.76
CA GLY A 18 1.01 8.43 -17.02
C GLY A 18 1.91 8.24 -15.80
N ALA A 19 1.49 8.71 -14.62
CA ALA A 19 2.24 8.51 -13.39
C ALA A 19 1.74 7.28 -12.63
N TYR A 20 2.67 6.64 -11.90
CA TYR A 20 2.35 5.58 -10.98
C TYR A 20 2.11 6.16 -9.59
N ARG A 21 1.11 5.62 -8.90
CA ARG A 21 0.81 5.93 -7.49
C ARG A 21 0.73 4.64 -6.72
N TRP A 22 1.26 4.62 -5.50
CA TRP A 22 1.16 3.44 -4.65
C TRP A 22 -0.24 3.32 -4.03
N VAL A 23 -0.62 2.08 -3.75
CA VAL A 23 -1.86 1.71 -3.07
C VAL A 23 -1.51 0.75 -1.95
N ILE A 24 -2.05 1.00 -0.75
CA ILE A 24 -1.89 0.12 0.41
C ILE A 24 -3.22 -0.58 0.68
N TYR A 25 -3.16 -1.90 0.75
CA TYR A 25 -4.26 -2.77 1.17
C TYR A 25 -3.94 -3.33 2.55
N GLY A 26 -4.77 -3.02 3.54
CA GLY A 26 -4.70 -3.62 4.88
C GLY A 26 -5.77 -4.70 5.04
N TYR A 27 -5.37 -5.86 5.58
CA TYR A 27 -6.25 -7.00 5.79
C TYR A 27 -6.52 -7.21 7.27
N TYR A 28 -7.79 -7.36 7.63
CA TYR A 28 -8.22 -7.61 9.02
C TYR A 28 -7.98 -9.06 9.48
N ASP A 29 -7.61 -9.95 8.55
CA ASP A 29 -7.25 -11.34 8.83
C ASP A 29 -6.22 -11.85 7.79
N GLU A 30 -5.52 -12.94 8.13
CA GLU A 30 -4.62 -13.67 7.19
C GLU A 30 -5.35 -14.26 5.98
N ARG A 31 -6.69 -14.22 5.99
CA ARG A 31 -7.55 -14.76 4.95
C ARG A 31 -7.90 -13.72 3.89
N GLY A 32 -7.37 -12.50 3.99
CA GLY A 32 -7.31 -11.55 2.89
C GLY A 32 -8.58 -10.73 2.68
N ARG A 33 -9.44 -10.52 3.70
CA ARG A 33 -10.54 -9.53 3.55
C ARG A 33 -9.99 -8.11 3.62
N PRO A 34 -10.02 -7.33 2.51
CA PRO A 34 -9.49 -5.98 2.51
C PRO A 34 -10.38 -5.11 3.39
N GLY A 35 -9.79 -4.60 4.45
CA GLY A 35 -10.43 -3.74 5.43
C GLY A 35 -10.03 -2.27 5.32
N LEU A 36 -8.84 -2.04 4.77
CA LEU A 36 -8.23 -0.73 4.64
C LEU A 36 -7.71 -0.55 3.24
N HIS A 37 -8.01 0.60 2.64
CA HIS A 37 -7.53 1.00 1.33
C HIS A 37 -7.02 2.45 1.43
N ILE A 38 -5.72 2.65 1.24
CA ILE A 38 -5.07 3.96 1.27
C ILE A 38 -4.38 4.19 -0.08
N ASN A 39 -4.68 5.32 -0.72
CA ASN A 39 -4.08 5.72 -1.99
C ASN A 39 -3.04 6.82 -1.77
N GLY A 40 -1.85 6.62 -2.31
CA GLY A 40 -0.85 7.67 -2.45
C GLY A 40 -1.28 8.68 -3.49
N THR A 41 -0.86 9.93 -3.33
CA THR A 41 -1.21 11.01 -4.28
C THR A 41 -0.01 11.44 -5.13
N GLU A 42 1.19 11.16 -4.62
CA GLU A 42 2.48 11.48 -5.19
C GLU A 42 2.71 10.73 -6.51
N ARG A 43 3.25 11.45 -7.50
CA ARG A 43 3.51 10.91 -8.83
C ARG A 43 4.89 10.26 -8.89
N TYR A 44 4.95 9.02 -9.32
CA TYR A 44 6.19 8.28 -9.48
C TYR A 44 6.43 7.84 -10.94
N PRO A 45 7.70 7.76 -11.38
CA PRO A 45 8.05 7.44 -12.76
C PRO A 45 7.94 5.95 -13.10
N SER A 46 7.79 5.06 -12.11
CA SER A 46 7.65 3.63 -12.32
C SER A 46 6.94 2.93 -11.17
N VAL A 47 6.37 1.75 -11.45
CA VAL A 47 5.81 0.82 -10.45
C VAL A 47 6.80 0.59 -9.31
N SER A 48 8.06 0.29 -9.64
CA SER A 48 9.09 -0.04 -8.64
C SER A 48 9.36 1.13 -7.68
N VAL A 49 9.37 2.37 -8.17
CA VAL A 49 9.57 3.55 -7.31
C VAL A 49 8.33 3.79 -6.45
N ALA A 50 7.13 3.71 -7.04
CA ALA A 50 5.88 3.86 -6.30
C ALA A 50 5.77 2.83 -5.15
N CYS A 51 5.97 1.54 -5.44
CA CYS A 51 5.90 0.49 -4.44
C CYS A 51 6.94 0.65 -3.32
N LYS A 52 8.16 1.11 -3.64
CA LYS A 52 9.22 1.37 -2.64
C LYS A 52 8.81 2.50 -1.69
N GLU A 53 8.29 3.60 -2.23
CA GLU A 53 7.87 4.75 -1.42
C GLU A 53 6.60 4.43 -0.62
N GLY A 54 5.64 3.68 -1.19
CA GLY A 54 4.46 3.21 -0.46
C GLY A 54 4.83 2.26 0.69
N ALA A 55 5.79 1.36 0.49
CA ALA A 55 6.29 0.48 1.55
C ALA A 55 7.01 1.26 2.67
N LYS A 56 7.79 2.28 2.31
CA LYS A 56 8.43 3.19 3.27
C LYS A 56 7.37 3.93 4.09
N TRP A 57 6.40 4.56 3.43
CA TRP A 57 5.30 5.26 4.10
C TRP A 57 4.53 4.32 5.04
N ALA A 58 4.20 3.11 4.60
CA ALA A 58 3.51 2.11 5.43
C ALA A 58 4.32 1.78 6.69
N THR A 59 5.63 1.57 6.57
CA THR A 59 6.51 1.26 7.71
C THR A 59 6.61 2.43 8.70
N GLU A 60 6.58 3.66 8.22
CA GLU A 60 6.70 4.87 9.05
C GLU A 60 5.38 5.28 9.73
N ASN A 61 4.23 5.00 9.10
CA ASN A 61 2.93 5.53 9.52
C ASN A 61 1.96 4.48 10.05
N LEU A 62 2.13 3.20 9.72
CA LEU A 62 1.25 2.13 10.14
C LEU A 62 1.95 1.27 11.19
N ARG A 63 1.41 1.29 12.41
CA ARG A 63 1.91 0.49 13.53
C ARG A 63 1.82 -1.00 13.19
N ASP A 64 2.88 -1.75 13.47
CA ASP A 64 3.00 -3.20 13.19
C ASP A 64 2.94 -3.60 11.70
N ALA A 65 3.17 -2.66 10.78
CA ALA A 65 3.15 -2.98 9.35
C ALA A 65 4.32 -3.87 8.91
N LYS A 66 4.02 -5.13 8.59
CA LYS A 66 4.86 -5.97 7.73
C LYS A 66 4.49 -5.71 6.27
N ALA A 67 4.97 -4.61 5.71
CA ALA A 67 4.72 -4.28 4.32
C ALA A 67 5.52 -5.22 3.39
N TYR A 68 4.84 -5.81 2.40
CA TYR A 68 5.46 -6.49 1.28
C TYR A 68 4.87 -5.98 -0.03
N THR A 69 5.68 -5.95 -1.08
CA THR A 69 5.26 -5.52 -2.41
C THR A 69 4.70 -6.69 -3.20
N LEU A 70 3.54 -6.53 -3.82
CA LEU A 70 3.06 -7.49 -4.82
C LEU A 70 4.01 -7.47 -6.02
N ARG A 71 4.28 -8.67 -6.57
CA ARG A 71 5.07 -8.86 -7.77
C ARG A 71 4.19 -8.87 -9.00
#